data_AF-A0A1X0KEZ2-F1
#
_entry.id   AF-A0A1X0KEZ2-F1
#
_cell.length_a   1.000
_cell.length_b   1.000
_cell.length_c   1.000
_cell.angle_alpha   90.00
_cell.angle_beta   90.00
_cell.angle_gamma   90.00
#
_symmetry.space_group_name_H-M   'P 1'
#
loop_
_entity.id
_entity.type
_entity.pdbx_description
1 polymer ?
#
loop_
_entity_poly.entity_id
_entity_poly.type
_entity_poly.pdbx_seq_one_letter_code
_entity_poly.pdbx_strand_id
1 'polypeptide(L)' 'MSVSFEEYLARSEAYMAVVREAGDLPWFEDTDRKAKVAARLGLPEDTDPMDLRRALWQRRNR' A
#
# COMPACT_ATOMS: atom_id res chain seq x y z
N MET A 1 7.67 0.21 20.53
CA MET A 1 6.76 1.23 19.98
C MET A 1 6.45 0.84 18.54
N SER A 2 5.21 0.49 18.22
CA SER A 2 4.82 0.27 16.82
C SER A 2 4.70 1.62 16.12
N VAL A 3 5.32 1.78 14.96
CA VAL A 3 5.15 2.96 14.08
C VAL A 3 3.67 3.08 13.72
N SER A 4 3.05 4.23 13.90
CA SER A 4 1.63 4.42 13.58
C SER A 4 1.36 4.24 12.08
N PHE A 5 0.10 4.02 11.70
CA PHE A 5 -0.24 3.95 10.28
C PHE A 5 0.07 5.27 9.54
N GLU A 6 -0.16 6.42 10.19
CA GLU A 6 0.11 7.74 9.63
C GLU A 6 1.62 7.97 9.40
N GLU A 7 2.45 7.61 10.38
CA GLU A 7 3.91 7.69 10.25
C GLU A 7 4.43 6.76 9.14
N TYR A 8 3.83 5.57 9.02
CA TYR A 8 4.12 4.65 7.93
C TYR A 8 3.76 5.26 6.57
N LEU A 9 2.60 5.90 6.44
CA LEU A 9 2.18 6.58 5.21
C LEU A 9 3.18 7.68 4.86
N ALA A 10 3.44 8.62 5.78
CA ALA A 10 4.34 9.74 5.57
C ALA A 10 5.74 9.28 5.14
N ARG A 11 6.27 8.23 5.79
CA ARG A 11 7.57 7.65 5.41
C ARG A 11 7.54 6.99 4.02
N SER A 12 6.41 6.40 3.63
CA SER A 12 6.28 5.75 2.33
C SER A 12 6.09 6.74 1.17
N GLU A 13 5.59 7.95 1.42
CA GLU A 13 5.29 8.94 0.38
C GLU A 13 6.50 9.32 -0.46
N ALA A 14 7.66 9.54 0.17
CA ALA A 14 8.89 9.85 -0.55
C ALA A 14 9.26 8.77 -1.58
N TYR A 15 9.12 7.50 -1.19
CA TYR A 15 9.35 6.39 -2.11
C TYR A 15 8.29 6.35 -3.23
N MET A 16 7.02 6.56 -2.91
CA MET A 16 5.97 6.58 -3.94
C MET A 16 6.11 7.75 -4.90
N ALA A 17 6.62 8.90 -4.44
CA ALA A 17 6.97 10.03 -5.29
C ALA A 17 8.07 9.65 -6.29
N VAL A 18 9.16 9.03 -5.82
CA VAL A 18 10.25 8.53 -6.69
C VAL A 18 9.74 7.53 -7.73
N VAL A 19 8.82 6.63 -7.36
CA VAL A 19 8.21 5.68 -8.31
C VAL A 19 7.47 6.43 -9.42
N ARG A 20 6.68 7.46 -9.07
CA ARG A 20 5.97 8.29 -10.05
C ARG A 20 6.92 9.14 -10.91
N GLU A 21 7.98 9.68 -10.33
CA GLU A 21 9.01 10.44 -11.06
C GLU A 21 9.75 9.57 -12.08
N ALA A 22 9.92 8.28 -11.79
CA ALA A 22 10.47 7.31 -12.73
C ALA A 22 9.49 6.89 -13.84
N GLY A 23 8.25 7.39 -13.81
CA GLY A 23 7.20 7.05 -14.78
C GLY A 23 6.48 5.73 -14.51
N ASP A 24 6.65 5.13 -13.32
CA ASP A 24 5.92 3.93 -12.89
C ASP A 24 4.80 4.31 -11.90
N LEU A 25 3.89 3.37 -11.65
CA LEU A 25 2.81 3.53 -10.69
C LEU A 25 3.14 2.85 -9.35
N PRO A 26 2.88 3.53 -8.22
CA PRO A 26 2.78 2.87 -6.93
C PRO A 26 1.89 1.64 -6.99
N TRP A 27 2.27 0.60 -6.25
CA TRP A 27 1.59 -0.70 -6.32
C TRP A 27 0.08 -0.67 -6.01
N PHE A 28 -0.39 0.35 -5.29
CA PHE A 28 -1.81 0.54 -4.95
C PHE A 28 -2.59 1.35 -5.99
N GLU A 29 -1.89 1.99 -6.94
CA GLU A 29 -2.47 2.70 -8.10
C GLU A 29 -2.48 1.81 -9.36
N ASP A 30 -1.56 0.86 -9.46
CA ASP A 30 -1.54 -0.17 -10.49
C ASP A 30 -2.57 -1.27 -10.17
N THR A 31 -3.52 -1.50 -11.08
CA THR A 31 -4.63 -2.45 -10.88
C THR A 31 -4.16 -3.90 -10.65
N ASP A 32 -3.14 -4.35 -11.38
CA ASP A 32 -2.66 -5.73 -11.31
C ASP A 32 -1.88 -5.96 -10.00
N ARG A 33 -1.02 -5.01 -9.64
CA ARG A 33 -0.25 -5.05 -8.39
C ARG A 33 -1.20 -4.92 -7.20
N LYS A 34 -2.21 -4.06 -7.27
CA LYS A 34 -3.24 -3.90 -6.24
C LYS A 34 -4.02 -5.20 -6.03
N ALA A 35 -4.51 -5.83 -7.10
CA ALA A 35 -5.23 -7.10 -7.03
C ALA A 35 -4.39 -8.23 -6.41
N LYS A 36 -3.10 -8.33 -6.78
CA LYS A 36 -2.17 -9.30 -6.16
C LYS A 36 -2.01 -9.10 -4.66
N VAL A 37 -1.94 -7.85 -4.21
CA VAL A 37 -1.84 -7.54 -2.77
C VAL A 37 -3.16 -7.84 -2.07
N ALA A 38 -4.31 -7.50 -2.66
CA ALA A 38 -5.64 -7.83 -2.13
C ALA A 38 -5.81 -9.35 -1.95
N ALA A 39 -5.50 -10.14 -2.99
CA ALA A 39 -5.53 -11.60 -2.93
C ALA A 39 -4.62 -12.15 -1.83
N ARG A 40 -3.39 -11.61 -1.69
CA ARG A 40 -2.45 -12.01 -0.63
C ARG A 40 -2.97 -11.71 0.79
N LEU A 41 -3.85 -10.72 0.93
CA LEU A 41 -4.47 -10.34 2.19
C LEU A 41 -5.86 -11.00 2.40
N GLY A 42 -6.36 -11.75 1.41
CA GLY A 42 -7.70 -12.33 1.45
C GLY A 42 -8.82 -11.27 1.34
N LEU A 43 -8.54 -10.15 0.70
CA LEU A 43 -9.46 -9.03 0.51
C LEU A 43 -9.99 -8.96 -0.93
N PRO A 44 -11.18 -8.40 -1.16
CA PRO A 44 -11.71 -8.15 -2.50
C PRO A 44 -10.77 -7.30 -3.37
N GLU A 45 -10.73 -7.54 -4.68
CA GLU A 45 -9.84 -6.82 -5.61
C GLU A 45 -10.21 -5.33 -5.77
N ASP A 46 -11.47 -4.99 -5.54
CA ASP A 46 -12.02 -3.64 -5.55
C ASP A 46 -11.84 -2.90 -4.21
N THR A 47 -11.17 -3.52 -3.23
CA THR A 47 -10.85 -2.86 -1.95
C THR A 47 -10.19 -1.51 -2.20
N ASP A 48 -10.65 -0.51 -1.46
CA ASP A 48 -10.11 0.84 -1.52
C ASP A 48 -8.58 0.82 -1.29
N PRO A 49 -7.78 1.54 -2.09
CA PRO A 49 -6.33 1.58 -1.95
C PRO A 49 -5.83 1.95 -0.54
N MET A 50 -6.52 2.84 0.18
CA MET A 50 -6.14 3.23 1.54
C MET A 50 -6.41 2.10 2.55
N ASP A 51 -7.56 1.45 2.43
CA ASP A 51 -7.89 0.30 3.29
C ASP A 51 -6.96 -0.88 3.03
N LEU A 52 -6.57 -1.10 1.77
CA LEU A 52 -5.60 -2.12 1.41
C LEU A 52 -4.20 -1.82 1.99
N ARG A 53 -3.77 -0.55 1.94
CA ARG A 53 -2.52 -0.10 2.58
C ARG A 53 -2.57 -0.28 4.10
N ARG A 54 -3.70 0.01 4.73
CA ARG A 54 -3.91 -0.20 6.18
C ARG A 54 -3.84 -1.67 6.54
N ALA A 55 -4.51 -2.54 5.80
CA ALA A 55 -4.49 -3.99 6.03
C ALA A 55 -3.07 -4.58 5.86
N LEU A 56 -2.32 -4.13 4.86
CA LEU A 56 -0.93 -4.53 4.67
C LEU A 56 -0.03 -4.10 5.84
N TRP A 57 -0.20 -2.87 6.33
CA TRP A 57 0.52 -2.37 7.50
C TRP A 57 0.14 -3.14 8.77
N GLN A 58 -1.14 -3.41 9.01
CA GLN A 58 -1.60 -4.21 10.15
C GLN A 58 -0.98 -5.61 10.14
N ARG A 59 -0.97 -6.27 8.99
CA ARG A 59 -0.34 -7.59 8.84
C ARG A 59 1.16 -7.57 9.12
N ARG A 60 1.87 -6.48 8.76
CA ARG A 60 3.32 -6.35 8.99
C ARG A 60 3.67 -6.10 10.45
N ASN A 61 2.78 -5.46 11.22
CA ASN A 61 3.02 -5.06 12.60
C ASN A 61 2.34 -5.98 13.64
N ARG A 62 1.75 -7.09 13.19
CA ARG A 62 1.22 -8.16 14.03
C ARG A 62 2.29 -9.23 14.23
#